data_AF-A0A351MTC4-F1
#
_entry.id   AF-A0A351MTC4-F1
#
_cell.length_a   1.000
_cell.length_b   1.000
_cell.length_c   1.000
_cell.angle_alpha   90.00
_cell.angle_beta   90.00
_cell.angle_gamma   90.00
#
_symmetry.space_group_name_H-M   'P 1'
#
loop_
_entity.id
_entity.type
_entity.pdbx_description
1 polymer ?
#
loop_
_entity_poly.entity_id
_entity_poly.type
_entity_poly.pdbx_seq_one_letter_code
_entity_poly.pdbx_strand_id
1 'polypeptide(L)'
;PREGADGNPDAFEPTWPVLGPCPVSGLPVQQTPSAGYRVCPQKALEAGAKKTFSLNAQMLQCPISPEDVSALLNQGRTTEKRFVSNRTKRPFNAFLVADKEKGWSFAFPPRAPKGSKGKPKAEKPAEGGDPF
;
A
#
# COMPACT_ATOMS: atom_id res chain seq x y z
N PRO A 1 -9.16 -37.35 -15.45
CA PRO A 1 -8.00 -36.53 -14.99
C PRO A 1 -8.05 -35.14 -15.63
N ARG A 2 -8.57 -34.15 -14.90
CA ARG A 2 -8.59 -32.76 -15.36
C ARG A 2 -7.30 -32.11 -14.86
N GLU A 3 -6.23 -32.34 -15.61
CA GLU A 3 -4.94 -31.68 -15.44
C GLU A 3 -5.13 -30.23 -15.87
N GLY A 4 -5.56 -29.40 -14.92
CA GLY A 4 -6.00 -28.04 -15.18
C GLY A 4 -5.34 -27.11 -14.18
N ALA A 5 -4.26 -26.47 -14.62
CA ALA A 5 -3.76 -25.21 -14.08
C ALA A 5 -3.32 -25.21 -12.61
N ASP A 6 -2.30 -25.99 -12.26
CA ASP A 6 -1.32 -25.57 -11.24
C ASP A 6 -0.41 -24.46 -11.80
N GLY A 7 -1.02 -23.44 -12.42
CA GLY A 7 -0.34 -22.17 -12.62
C GLY A 7 -0.29 -21.50 -11.26
N ASN A 8 0.67 -21.91 -10.42
CA ASN A 8 0.86 -21.37 -9.08
C ASN A 8 0.83 -19.83 -9.16
N PRO A 9 -0.25 -19.15 -8.69
CA PRO A 9 -0.32 -17.70 -8.74
C PRO A 9 0.68 -17.04 -7.77
N ASP A 10 1.41 -17.87 -7.02
CA ASP A 10 2.48 -17.54 -6.09
C ASP A 10 3.88 -17.87 -6.65
N ALA A 11 4.06 -18.00 -7.97
CA ALA A 11 5.38 -18.12 -8.57
C ALA A 11 6.14 -16.80 -8.44
N PHE A 12 6.67 -16.54 -7.25
CA PHE A 12 7.63 -15.48 -6.99
C PHE A 12 8.94 -15.83 -7.69
N GLU A 13 9.14 -15.31 -8.89
CA GLU A 13 10.33 -15.66 -9.65
C GLU A 13 11.56 -14.93 -9.08
N PRO A 14 12.69 -15.61 -8.85
CA PRO A 14 13.93 -15.00 -8.37
C PRO A 14 14.57 -14.05 -9.39
N THR A 15 14.06 -14.01 -10.63
CA THR A 15 14.48 -13.09 -11.69
C THR A 15 13.86 -11.69 -11.55
N TRP A 16 12.89 -11.51 -10.65
CA TRP A 16 12.20 -10.23 -10.51
C TRP A 16 13.06 -9.15 -9.86
N PRO A 17 12.88 -7.87 -10.25
CA PRO A 17 13.70 -6.79 -9.74
C PRO A 17 13.43 -6.57 -8.25
N VAL A 18 14.49 -6.71 -7.45
CA VAL A 18 14.51 -6.41 -6.02
C VAL A 18 14.71 -4.91 -5.84
N LEU A 19 13.83 -4.27 -5.07
CA LEU A 19 13.85 -2.81 -4.87
C LEU A 19 14.55 -2.40 -3.57
N GLY A 20 14.52 -3.27 -2.57
CA GLY A 20 15.17 -3.01 -1.30
C GLY A 20 14.73 -3.96 -0.19
N PRO A 21 15.37 -3.86 0.99
CA PRO A 21 14.98 -4.61 2.16
C PRO A 21 13.68 -4.07 2.76
N CYS A 22 12.81 -4.97 3.19
CA CYS A 22 11.56 -4.66 3.84
C CYS A 22 11.79 -4.10 5.25
N PRO A 23 11.17 -2.97 5.64
CA PRO A 23 11.31 -2.40 6.99
C PRO A 23 10.64 -3.23 8.10
N VAL A 24 9.75 -4.15 7.75
CA VAL A 24 8.99 -4.99 8.71
C VAL A 24 9.67 -6.35 8.93
N SER A 25 10.13 -6.98 7.84
CA SER A 25 10.65 -8.35 7.86
C SER A 25 12.13 -8.45 7.49
N GLY A 26 12.77 -7.36 7.06
CA GLY A 26 14.17 -7.37 6.60
C GLY A 26 14.41 -8.09 5.28
N LEU A 27 13.35 -8.64 4.67
CA LEU A 27 13.43 -9.46 3.46
C LEU A 27 13.43 -8.63 2.18
N PRO A 28 14.01 -9.13 1.07
CA PRO A 28 14.01 -8.42 -0.20
C PRO A 28 12.59 -8.26 -0.76
N VAL A 29 12.16 -7.01 -0.92
CA VAL A 29 10.91 -6.65 -1.62
C VAL A 29 11.16 -6.75 -3.12
N GLN A 30 10.31 -7.48 -3.83
CA GLN A 30 10.40 -7.65 -5.28
C GLN A 30 9.12 -7.18 -5.95
N GLN A 31 9.26 -6.74 -7.20
CA GLN A 31 8.12 -6.37 -8.03
C GLN A 31 7.44 -7.63 -8.56
N THR A 32 6.15 -7.77 -8.27
CA THR A 32 5.29 -8.85 -8.77
C THR A 32 4.27 -8.28 -9.76
N PRO A 33 4.10 -8.88 -10.94
CA PRO A 33 3.13 -8.39 -11.92
C PRO A 33 1.67 -8.48 -11.43
N SER A 34 1.37 -9.40 -10.51
CA SER A 34 0.00 -9.65 -10.03
C SER A 34 -0.43 -8.77 -8.84
N ALA A 35 0.48 -8.39 -7.92
CA ALA A 35 0.11 -7.51 -6.79
C ALA A 35 1.07 -6.34 -6.51
N GLY A 36 1.93 -6.00 -7.47
CA GLY A 36 2.78 -4.82 -7.39
C GLY A 36 4.14 -5.08 -6.74
N TYR A 37 4.26 -4.91 -5.43
CA TYR A 37 5.52 -4.91 -4.71
C TYR A 37 5.35 -5.59 -3.36
N ARG A 38 5.95 -6.75 -3.16
CA ARG A 38 5.79 -7.52 -1.92
C ARG A 38 7.05 -8.30 -1.61
N VAL A 39 7.19 -8.80 -0.39
CA VAL A 39 8.22 -9.79 -0.06
C VAL A 39 7.76 -11.18 -0.49
N CYS A 40 8.73 -12.04 -0.81
CA CYS A 40 8.42 -13.42 -1.17
C CYS A 40 7.83 -14.17 0.05
N PRO A 41 6.62 -14.75 -0.07
CA PRO A 41 5.96 -15.42 1.05
C PRO A 41 6.70 -16.67 1.51
N GLN A 42 7.40 -17.38 0.61
CA GLN A 42 8.30 -18.49 0.97
C GLN A 42 9.42 -18.00 1.91
N LYS A 43 10.14 -16.94 1.54
CA LYS A 43 11.18 -16.35 2.41
C LYS A 43 10.60 -15.77 3.69
N ALA A 44 9.40 -15.20 3.65
CA ALA A 44 8.71 -14.70 4.83
C ALA A 44 8.37 -15.83 5.81
N LEU A 45 7.90 -16.96 5.29
CA LEU A 45 7.58 -18.15 6.06
C LEU A 45 8.85 -18.75 6.67
N GLU A 46 9.92 -18.90 5.89
CA GLU A 46 11.23 -19.38 6.39
C GLU A 46 11.82 -18.47 7.45
N ALA A 47 11.68 -17.15 7.29
CA ALA A 47 12.14 -16.17 8.28
C ALA A 47 11.21 -16.04 9.50
N GLY A 48 10.08 -16.76 9.54
CA GLY A 48 9.09 -16.64 10.62
C GLY A 48 8.42 -15.25 10.68
N ALA A 49 8.43 -14.49 9.58
CA ALA A 49 7.87 -13.16 9.50
C ALA A 49 6.33 -13.22 9.49
N LYS A 50 5.71 -12.91 10.64
CA LYS A 50 4.24 -12.85 10.78
C LYS A 50 3.59 -11.72 9.96
N LYS A 51 4.38 -10.72 9.53
CA LYS A 51 3.93 -9.56 8.77
C LYS A 51 4.90 -9.27 7.63
N THR A 52 4.34 -9.06 6.45
CA THR A 52 5.08 -8.82 5.21
C THR A 52 4.73 -7.46 4.63
N PHE A 53 5.72 -6.73 4.13
CA PHE A 53 5.45 -5.55 3.32
C PHE A 53 4.79 -5.96 2.00
N SER A 54 3.65 -5.35 1.70
CA SER A 54 2.92 -5.53 0.46
C SER A 54 2.33 -4.20 0.03
N LEU A 55 2.65 -3.76 -1.17
CA LEU A 55 2.28 -2.48 -1.76
C LEU A 55 1.88 -2.70 -3.21
N ASN A 56 0.74 -2.16 -3.62
CA ASN A 56 0.26 -2.33 -4.99
C ASN A 56 1.05 -1.45 -5.98
N ALA A 57 1.26 -1.93 -7.21
CA ALA A 57 1.90 -1.14 -8.27
C ALA A 57 1.02 0.02 -8.74
N GLN A 58 -0.29 -0.09 -8.53
CA GLN A 58 -1.23 1.00 -8.69
C GLN A 58 -2.06 1.14 -7.41
N MET A 59 -2.09 2.35 -6.86
CA MET A 59 -2.82 2.64 -5.64
C MET A 59 -3.72 3.84 -5.88
N LEU A 60 -5.04 3.71 -5.68
CA LEU A 60 -5.98 4.82 -5.83
C LEU A 60 -5.85 5.53 -7.19
N GLN A 61 -5.72 4.77 -8.27
CA GLN A 61 -5.49 5.24 -9.65
C GLN A 61 -4.15 5.98 -9.87
N CYS A 62 -3.23 5.93 -8.91
CA CYS A 62 -1.88 6.47 -9.05
C CYS A 62 -0.88 5.32 -9.27
N PRO A 63 -0.11 5.32 -10.37
CA PRO A 63 0.96 4.35 -10.57
C PRO A 63 2.13 4.64 -9.62
N ILE A 64 2.55 3.61 -8.89
CA ILE A 64 3.74 3.65 -8.04
C ILE A 64 4.91 3.10 -8.85
N SER A 65 5.88 3.96 -9.14
CA SER A 65 7.11 3.60 -9.84
C SER A 65 8.02 2.77 -8.93
N PRO A 66 8.86 1.88 -9.49
CA PRO A 66 9.81 1.11 -8.69
C PRO A 66 10.79 2.01 -7.94
N GLU A 67 11.13 3.18 -8.51
CA GLU A 67 11.96 4.19 -7.84
C GLU A 67 11.30 4.75 -6.57
N ASP A 68 9.99 5.01 -6.59
CA ASP A 68 9.29 5.46 -5.38
C ASP A 68 9.31 4.38 -4.30
N VAL A 69 9.12 3.11 -4.67
CA VAL A 69 9.21 2.02 -3.69
C VAL A 69 10.62 1.88 -3.16
N SER A 70 11.63 1.98 -4.01
CA SER A 70 13.02 1.99 -3.58
C SER A 70 13.29 3.14 -2.61
N ALA A 71 12.80 4.36 -2.90
CA ALA A 71 12.89 5.50 -1.99
C ALA A 71 12.11 5.28 -0.69
N LEU A 72 10.92 4.68 -0.74
CA LEU A 72 10.15 4.32 0.45
C LEU A 72 10.93 3.36 1.36
N LEU A 73 11.57 2.34 0.77
CA LEU A 73 12.32 1.32 1.51
C LEU A 73 13.66 1.86 2.05
N ASN A 74 14.36 2.70 1.28
CA ASN A 74 15.66 3.25 1.66
C ASN A 74 15.55 4.53 2.52
N GLN A 75 14.71 5.49 2.12
CA GLN A 75 14.54 6.79 2.79
C GLN A 75 13.43 6.76 3.85
N GLY A 76 12.55 5.75 3.83
CA GLY A 76 11.41 5.66 4.73
C GLY A 76 10.19 6.50 4.30
N ARG A 77 10.26 7.22 3.17
CA ARG A 77 9.14 7.99 2.61
C ARG A 77 9.27 8.18 1.09
N THR A 78 8.14 8.21 0.39
CA THR A 78 8.08 8.62 -1.02
C THR A 78 7.91 10.14 -1.14
N THR A 79 7.99 10.61 -2.39
CA THR A 79 7.55 11.96 -2.74
C THR A 79 6.02 12.09 -2.70
N GLU A 80 5.53 13.33 -2.77
CA GLU A 80 4.10 13.63 -2.80
C GLU A 80 3.52 13.13 -4.12
N LYS A 81 2.55 12.21 -4.04
CA LYS A 81 1.81 11.73 -5.19
C LYS A 81 0.36 12.13 -5.14
N ARG A 82 -0.20 12.31 -6.34
CA ARG A 82 -1.61 12.65 -6.54
C ARG A 82 -2.41 11.35 -6.66
N PHE A 83 -3.02 10.94 -5.55
CA PHE A 83 -3.93 9.79 -5.46
C PHE A 83 -5.37 10.21 -5.72
N VAL A 84 -6.23 9.31 -6.20
CA VAL A 84 -7.66 9.58 -6.41
C VAL A 84 -8.50 8.74 -5.46
N SER A 85 -9.25 9.38 -4.56
CA SER A 85 -10.05 8.65 -3.57
C SER A 85 -11.13 7.82 -4.26
N ASN A 86 -11.20 6.53 -3.97
CA ASN A 86 -12.29 5.68 -4.48
C ASN A 86 -13.68 6.12 -3.97
N ARG A 87 -13.74 6.75 -2.78
CA ARG A 87 -15.00 7.19 -2.16
C ARG A 87 -15.55 8.45 -2.82
N THR A 88 -14.72 9.44 -3.07
CA THR A 88 -15.17 10.76 -3.58
C THR A 88 -14.76 11.04 -5.03
N LYS A 89 -13.97 10.16 -5.64
CA LYS A 89 -13.35 10.33 -6.97
C LYS A 89 -12.55 11.64 -7.11
N ARG A 90 -12.12 12.23 -5.99
CA ARG A 90 -11.34 13.48 -5.96
C ARG A 90 -9.85 13.17 -5.83
N PRO A 91 -8.99 13.87 -6.59
CA PRO A 91 -7.55 13.78 -6.42
C PRO A 91 -7.14 14.43 -5.09
N PHE A 92 -6.21 13.79 -4.38
CA PHE A 92 -5.60 14.26 -3.16
C PHE A 92 -4.11 13.93 -3.16
N ASN A 93 -3.34 14.78 -2.49
CA ASN A 93 -1.90 14.64 -2.41
C ASN A 93 -1.56 13.92 -1.10
N ALA A 94 -0.69 12.92 -1.17
CA ALA A 94 -0.19 12.21 -0.01
C ALA A 94 1.23 11.69 -0.27
N PHE A 95 1.95 11.42 0.81
CA PHE A 95 3.21 10.71 0.83
C PHE A 95 2.95 9.29 1.35
N LEU A 96 3.64 8.31 0.79
CA LEU A 96 3.74 6.99 1.41
C LEU A 96 4.91 7.05 2.39
N VAL A 97 4.69 6.65 3.63
CA VAL A 97 5.73 6.52 4.65
C VAL A 97 5.88 5.06 5.01
N ALA A 98 7.13 4.59 5.12
CA ALA A 98 7.43 3.23 5.51
C ALA A 98 7.15 3.10 7.00
N ASP A 99 6.40 2.07 7.37
CA ASP A 99 6.02 1.83 8.74
C ASP A 99 6.50 0.43 9.14
N LYS A 100 7.22 0.33 10.26
CA LYS A 100 7.80 -0.95 10.70
C LYS A 100 6.74 -1.90 11.29
N GLU A 101 5.56 -1.38 11.69
CA GLU A 101 4.47 -2.19 12.22
C GLU A 101 3.44 -2.62 11.16
N LYS A 102 3.18 -1.75 10.18
CA LYS A 102 2.13 -1.86 9.16
C LYS A 102 2.67 -2.02 7.73
N GLY A 103 3.99 -1.92 7.53
CA GLY A 103 4.64 -1.92 6.21
C GLY A 103 4.76 -0.52 5.62
N TRP A 104 3.63 0.15 5.45
CA TRP A 104 3.58 1.53 4.99
C TRP A 104 2.27 2.20 5.44
N SER A 105 2.25 3.52 5.39
CA SER A 105 1.08 4.34 5.69
C SER A 105 1.01 5.57 4.79
N PHE A 106 -0.16 6.17 4.70
CA PHE A 106 -0.32 7.47 4.03
C PHE A 106 -0.08 8.60 5.02
N ALA A 107 0.90 9.45 4.73
CA ALA A 107 1.08 10.73 5.40
C ALA A 107 0.56 11.82 4.48
N PHE A 108 -0.41 12.61 4.95
CA PHE A 108 -0.92 13.74 4.17
C PHE A 108 -0.05 14.96 4.43
N PRO A 109 0.35 15.74 3.40
CA PRO A 109 0.97 17.04 3.61
C PRO A 109 0.11 17.87 4.57
N PRO A 110 0.74 18.64 5.49
CA PRO A 110 0.00 19.60 6.29
C PRO A 110 -0.72 20.54 5.32
N ARG A 111 -2.05 20.47 5.30
CA ARG A 111 -2.86 21.33 4.44
C ARG A 111 -2.46 22.77 4.74
N ALA A 112 -2.06 23.52 3.70
CA ALA A 112 -1.93 24.97 3.83
C ALA A 112 -3.19 25.48 4.55
N PRO A 113 -3.07 26.22 5.66
CA PRO A 113 -4.22 26.65 6.43
C PRO A 113 -5.04 27.57 5.53
N LYS A 114 -6.04 27.02 4.84
CA LYS A 114 -7.13 27.82 4.32
C LYS A 114 -7.88 28.29 5.56
N GLY A 115 -7.69 29.56 5.87
CA GLY A 115 -8.32 30.22 7.01
C GLY A 115 -9.79 29.83 7.13
N SER A 116 -10.18 29.52 8.37
CA SER A 116 -11.50 29.79 8.94
C SER A 116 -12.68 29.92 7.96
N LYS A 117 -13.50 28.85 7.84
CA LYS A 117 -14.97 28.83 8.03
C LYS A 117 -15.57 27.58 7.39
N GLY A 118 -16.29 26.78 8.18
CA GLY A 118 -17.38 25.94 7.66
C GLY A 118 -17.42 24.48 8.08
N LYS A 119 -18.00 24.25 9.27
CA LYS A 119 -18.86 23.12 9.70
C LYS A 119 -18.24 21.71 9.88
N PRO A 120 -18.41 21.09 11.06
CA PRO A 120 -18.27 19.65 11.22
C PRO A 120 -19.50 18.99 10.56
N LYS A 121 -19.28 18.07 9.63
CA LYS A 121 -20.31 17.11 9.24
C LYS A 121 -19.78 15.70 9.50
N ALA A 122 -19.74 15.36 10.79
CA ALA A 122 -19.80 13.98 11.23
C ALA A 122 -21.27 13.58 11.19
N GLU A 123 -21.76 13.19 10.01
CA GLU A 123 -23.02 12.46 9.90
C GLU A 123 -22.65 10.98 9.83
N LYS A 124 -22.76 10.32 10.99
CA LYS A 124 -22.81 8.86 11.10
C LYS A 124 -24.06 8.38 10.36
N PRO A 125 -23.99 7.38 9.47
CA PRO A 125 -25.20 6.73 8.98
C PRO A 125 -25.67 5.66 9.98
N ALA A 126 -26.99 5.62 10.17
CA ALA A 126 -27.83 4.50 10.60
C ALA A 126 -27.71 3.98 12.06
N GLU A 127 -28.66 4.39 12.90
CA GLU A 127 -29.46 3.43 13.68
C GLU A 127 -30.92 3.91 13.60
N GLY A 128 -31.74 3.16 12.86
CA GLY A 128 -33.18 3.39 12.79
C GLY A 128 -33.80 2.96 14.11
N GLY A 129 -34.41 3.91 14.82
CA GLY A 129 -35.34 3.64 15.90
C GLY A 129 -36.76 3.75 15.35
N ASP A 130 -37.42 2.60 15.21
CA ASP A 130 -38.88 2.49 15.14
C ASP A 130 -39.45 2.49 16.55
N PRO A 131 -40.31 3.45 16.90
CA PRO A 131 -41.35 3.17 17.88
C PRO A 131 -42.73 3.59 17.37
N PHE A 132 -43.50 2.63 16.85
CA PHE A 132 -44.91 2.44 17.21
C PHE A 132 -45.41 1.03 16.85
#